data_AF-A9X997-F1
#
_entry.id   AF-A9X997-F1
#
_cell.length_a   1.000
_cell.length_b   1.000
_cell.length_c   1.000
_cell.angle_alpha   90.00
_cell.angle_beta   90.00
_cell.angle_gamma   90.00
#
_symmetry.space_group_name_H-M   'P 1'
#
loop_
_entity.id
_entity.type
_entity.pdbx_description
1 polymer ?
#
loop_
_entity_poly.entity_id
_entity_poly.type
_entity_poly.pdbx_seq_one_letter_code
_entity_poly.pdbx_strand_id
1 'polypeptide(L)'
;FMTKIKKLLETICHNCGKILVDESNPGFVDALRYRDPKRRFDAVWRLCKPKMICETTAPLDDDVPADKSKEPKHDHGGCGNIQPEIRREGLRLTGTWKPQKGDEENEGQQPEKKPITPQMALSIFRHISIDEIRRMGLSNDYARPEWMIITVLPVPPPPVRPSISVDGGQGPRGEDDLTYKLGDIIRANGNVRRCETEGSPAHVVNEFEQLLQFHVATYMDNDIAGQPQALQKSGRPVKSIRARLKGKEGRLRGNLMGKRVDFSARTVITGDPNLSLDEVGVPRHIARTLTYPETVTPYNIQKLHQLVKNGPNDHPGAKYVIRDTGERIDLRHHKRAGEISLQYGWKVERHIVDGD
;
A
#
# COMPACT_ATOMS: atom_id res chain seq x y z
N PHE A 1 -4.18 -8.97 2.02
CA PHE A 1 -5.05 -9.05 3.21
C PHE A 1 -5.27 -10.46 3.77
N MET A 2 -4.51 -11.49 3.32
CA MET A 2 -4.73 -12.90 3.68
C MET A 2 -4.93 -13.18 5.19
N THR A 3 -4.12 -12.59 6.07
CA THR A 3 -4.26 -12.77 7.52
C THR A 3 -5.59 -12.25 8.05
N LYS A 4 -6.07 -11.11 7.54
CA LYS A 4 -7.35 -10.50 7.96
C LYS A 4 -8.53 -11.29 7.40
N ILE A 5 -8.45 -11.74 6.14
CA ILE A 5 -9.44 -12.65 5.51
C ILE A 5 -9.59 -13.92 6.34
N LYS A 6 -8.47 -14.54 6.73
CA LYS A 6 -8.48 -15.72 7.59
C LYS A 6 -9.24 -15.45 8.90
N LYS A 7 -8.87 -14.39 9.63
CA LYS A 7 -9.55 -14.03 10.88
C LYS A 7 -11.06 -13.76 10.69
N LEU A 8 -11.43 -13.11 9.58
CA LEU A 8 -12.83 -12.85 9.26
C LEU A 8 -13.61 -14.14 9.05
N LEU A 9 -13.07 -15.08 8.27
CA LEU A 9 -13.69 -16.40 8.06
C LEU A 9 -13.77 -17.24 9.35
N GLU A 10 -12.92 -16.98 10.35
CA GLU A 10 -13.01 -17.58 11.69
C GLU A 10 -14.00 -16.85 12.62
N THR A 11 -14.52 -15.68 12.21
CA THR A 11 -15.42 -14.85 13.03
C THR A 11 -16.89 -15.05 12.65
N ILE A 12 -17.15 -15.31 11.37
CA ILE A 12 -18.49 -15.42 10.80
C ILE A 12 -18.83 -16.85 10.42
N CYS A 13 -20.12 -17.16 10.36
CA CYS A 13 -20.63 -18.38 9.78
C CYS A 13 -20.44 -18.38 8.25
N HIS A 14 -19.93 -19.48 7.70
CA HIS A 14 -19.69 -19.65 6.26
C HIS A 14 -20.99 -19.78 5.45
N ASN A 15 -22.13 -20.03 6.09
CA ASN A 15 -23.41 -20.21 5.40
C ASN A 15 -24.30 -18.98 5.54
N CYS A 16 -24.58 -18.51 6.77
CA CYS A 16 -25.50 -17.39 6.99
C CYS A 16 -24.82 -16.02 7.12
N GLY A 17 -23.48 -15.94 7.18
CA GLY A 17 -22.74 -14.67 7.26
C GLY A 17 -22.84 -13.91 8.58
N LYS A 18 -23.49 -14.48 9.61
CA LYS A 18 -23.59 -13.90 10.96
C LYS A 18 -22.33 -14.14 11.79
N ILE A 19 -22.02 -13.24 12.72
CA ILE A 19 -20.98 -13.47 13.74
C ILE A 19 -21.39 -14.66 14.61
N LEU A 20 -20.43 -15.53 14.93
CA LEU A 20 -20.67 -16.78 15.68
C LEU A 20 -20.99 -16.61 17.17
N VAL A 21 -20.89 -15.37 17.68
CA VAL A 21 -21.12 -15.01 19.07
C VAL A 21 -22.00 -13.77 19.09
N ASP A 22 -22.91 -13.72 20.05
CA ASP A 22 -23.87 -12.64 20.26
C ASP A 22 -23.78 -12.01 21.65
N GLU A 23 -24.73 -11.14 21.93
CA GLU A 23 -24.87 -10.36 23.16
C GLU A 23 -25.15 -11.24 24.40
N SER A 24 -25.47 -12.53 24.22
CA SER A 24 -25.58 -13.50 25.32
C SER A 24 -24.23 -13.71 26.03
N ASN A 25 -23.13 -13.54 25.29
CA ASN A 25 -21.80 -13.66 25.86
C ASN A 25 -21.38 -12.31 26.48
N PRO A 26 -21.15 -12.22 27.80
CA PRO A 26 -20.75 -10.97 28.43
C PRO A 26 -19.44 -10.42 27.86
N GLY A 27 -18.52 -11.30 27.43
CA GLY A 27 -17.29 -10.91 26.76
C GLY A 27 -17.52 -10.27 25.40
N PHE A 28 -18.58 -10.63 24.68
CA PHE A 28 -18.94 -9.99 23.41
C PHE A 28 -19.54 -8.61 23.64
N VAL A 29 -20.41 -8.46 24.64
CA VAL A 29 -20.94 -7.15 25.05
C VAL A 29 -19.80 -6.21 25.44
N ASP A 30 -18.83 -6.69 26.21
CA ASP A 30 -17.63 -5.91 26.56
C ASP A 30 -16.76 -5.62 25.33
N ALA A 31 -16.67 -6.55 24.38
CA ALA A 31 -15.96 -6.31 23.13
C ALA A 31 -16.60 -5.17 22.31
N LEU A 32 -17.94 -5.09 22.26
CA LEU A 32 -18.65 -4.02 21.55
C LEU A 32 -18.39 -2.63 22.14
N ARG A 33 -18.08 -2.55 23.44
CA ARG A 33 -17.75 -1.28 24.13
C ARG A 33 -16.40 -0.69 23.72
N TYR A 34 -15.49 -1.46 23.10
CA TYR A 34 -14.22 -0.91 22.63
C TYR A 34 -14.45 0.19 21.58
N ARG A 35 -13.96 1.40 21.86
CA ARG A 35 -14.03 2.54 20.92
C ARG A 35 -13.10 2.36 19.70
N ASP A 36 -11.95 1.72 19.88
CA ASP A 36 -11.02 1.44 18.79
C ASP A 36 -11.53 0.23 17.96
N PRO A 37 -11.88 0.41 16.68
CA PRO A 37 -12.41 -0.66 15.84
C PRO A 37 -11.44 -1.84 15.66
N LYS A 38 -10.12 -1.60 15.72
CA LYS A 38 -9.12 -2.68 15.60
C LYS A 38 -9.13 -3.58 16.82
N ARG A 39 -9.16 -3.00 18.01
CA ARG A 39 -9.25 -3.74 19.27
C ARG A 39 -10.58 -4.47 19.40
N ARG A 40 -11.69 -3.82 19.00
CA ARG A 40 -13.01 -4.44 18.93
C ARG A 40 -12.98 -5.71 18.07
N PHE A 41 -12.47 -5.60 16.84
CA PHE A 41 -12.37 -6.76 15.95
C PHE A 41 -11.55 -7.90 16.56
N ASP A 42 -10.38 -7.60 17.11
CA ASP A 42 -9.51 -8.65 17.68
C ASP A 42 -10.14 -9.31 18.92
N ALA A 43 -10.92 -8.57 19.72
CA ALA A 43 -11.67 -9.12 20.85
C ALA A 43 -12.81 -10.04 20.37
N VAL A 44 -13.62 -9.58 19.42
CA VAL A 44 -14.71 -10.38 18.82
C VAL A 44 -14.16 -11.65 18.17
N TRP A 45 -13.10 -11.54 17.37
CA TRP A 45 -12.46 -12.69 16.72
C TRP A 45 -11.97 -13.73 17.72
N ARG A 46 -11.38 -13.34 18.86
CA ARG A 46 -10.92 -14.28 19.89
C ARG A 46 -12.06 -15.09 20.51
N LEU A 47 -13.23 -14.49 20.65
CA LEU A 47 -14.43 -15.15 21.17
C LEU A 47 -15.06 -16.09 20.14
N CYS A 48 -15.04 -15.71 18.86
CA CYS A 48 -15.64 -16.49 17.77
C CYS A 48 -14.76 -17.66 17.33
N LYS A 49 -13.43 -17.50 17.32
CA LYS A 49 -12.48 -18.53 16.86
C LYS A 49 -12.69 -19.93 17.46
N PRO A 50 -12.98 -20.11 18.78
CA PRO A 50 -13.22 -21.45 19.34
C PRO A 50 -14.59 -22.02 19.00
N LYS A 51 -15.55 -21.22 18.51
CA LYS A 51 -16.90 -21.69 18.16
C LYS A 51 -16.86 -22.40 16.80
N MET A 52 -17.19 -23.69 16.81
CA MET A 52 -17.19 -24.54 15.60
C MET A 52 -18.60 -24.90 15.13
N ILE A 53 -19.64 -24.31 15.73
CA ILE A 53 -21.05 -24.54 15.37
C ILE A 53 -21.73 -23.18 15.39
N CYS A 54 -22.52 -22.89 14.35
CA CYS A 54 -23.39 -21.74 14.32
C CYS A 54 -24.70 -22.08 15.04
N GLU A 55 -24.74 -21.84 16.35
CA GLU A 55 -25.90 -22.12 17.23
C GLU A 55 -27.22 -21.62 16.60
N THR A 56 -28.24 -22.49 16.58
CA THR A 56 -29.59 -22.21 16.08
C THR A 56 -30.56 -21.93 17.21
N THR A 57 -31.70 -21.35 16.85
CA THR A 57 -32.91 -21.37 17.68
C THR A 57 -33.21 -22.83 17.96
N ALA A 58 -33.09 -23.27 19.21
CA ALA A 58 -33.73 -24.51 19.59
C ALA A 58 -35.23 -24.35 19.25
N PRO A 59 -35.87 -25.31 18.56
CA PRO A 59 -37.32 -25.39 18.62
C PRO A 59 -37.69 -25.43 20.10
N LEU A 60 -38.69 -24.65 20.50
CA LEU A 60 -39.36 -24.91 21.77
C LEU A 60 -39.94 -26.32 21.62
N ASP A 61 -39.29 -27.33 22.21
CA ASP A 61 -39.95 -28.61 22.44
C ASP A 61 -41.14 -28.31 23.36
N ASP A 62 -42.35 -28.41 22.81
CA ASP A 62 -43.63 -28.18 23.52
C ASP A 62 -43.92 -29.24 24.61
N ASP A 63 -42.96 -30.11 24.96
CA ASP A 63 -43.17 -31.29 25.82
C ASP A 63 -42.28 -31.35 27.09
N VAL A 64 -41.69 -30.24 27.55
CA VAL A 64 -40.98 -30.22 28.85
C VAL A 64 -41.71 -29.31 29.85
N PRO A 65 -42.23 -29.84 30.99
CA PRO A 65 -42.89 -29.02 31.98
C PRO A 65 -41.91 -28.00 32.56
N ALA A 66 -42.35 -26.74 32.61
CA ALA A 66 -41.55 -25.58 33.00
C ALA A 66 -41.01 -25.71 34.44
N ASP A 67 -39.77 -26.18 34.56
CA ASP A 67 -39.01 -26.04 35.80
C ASP A 67 -38.28 -24.69 35.80
N LYS A 68 -38.62 -23.85 36.77
CA LYS A 68 -38.22 -22.44 36.88
C LYS A 68 -36.81 -22.31 37.44
N SER A 69 -35.77 -22.54 36.64
CA SER A 69 -34.39 -22.12 36.98
C SER A 69 -33.35 -22.29 35.86
N LYS A 70 -33.70 -22.00 34.60
CA LYS A 70 -32.68 -21.79 33.56
C LYS A 70 -32.98 -20.51 32.81
N GLU A 71 -32.02 -19.60 32.80
CA GLU A 71 -32.03 -18.40 31.96
C GLU A 71 -32.39 -18.79 30.52
N PRO A 72 -33.18 -17.96 29.80
CA PRO A 72 -33.55 -18.27 28.43
C PRO A 72 -32.27 -18.48 27.63
N LYS A 73 -32.15 -19.65 26.96
CA LYS A 73 -31.07 -19.91 26.00
C LYS A 73 -31.18 -18.86 24.90
N HIS A 74 -30.45 -17.77 25.07
CA HIS A 74 -30.40 -16.67 24.13
C HIS A 74 -29.65 -17.13 22.89
N ASP A 75 -30.25 -16.87 21.74
CA ASP A 75 -29.76 -17.33 20.44
C ASP A 75 -29.53 -16.15 19.50
N HIS A 76 -28.53 -16.29 18.63
CA HIS A 76 -28.15 -15.30 17.61
C HIS A 76 -28.85 -15.54 16.27
N GLY A 77 -29.76 -16.53 16.21
CA GLY A 77 -30.52 -16.91 15.03
C GLY A 77 -29.63 -17.53 13.96
N GLY A 78 -28.65 -18.33 14.36
CA GLY A 78 -27.73 -19.01 13.44
C GLY A 78 -28.39 -20.13 12.65
N CYS A 79 -27.60 -20.83 11.83
CA CYS A 79 -28.11 -21.83 10.87
C CYS A 79 -27.75 -23.29 11.19
N GLY A 80 -27.07 -23.56 12.30
CA GLY A 80 -26.79 -24.92 12.80
C GLY A 80 -25.55 -25.54 12.19
N ASN A 81 -25.03 -24.95 11.11
CA ASN A 81 -23.94 -25.52 10.34
C ASN A 81 -22.60 -25.50 11.10
N ILE A 82 -21.84 -26.58 10.93
CA ILE A 82 -20.48 -26.75 11.46
C ILE A 82 -19.53 -25.79 10.74
N GLN A 83 -18.66 -25.15 11.52
CA GLN A 83 -17.64 -24.23 11.04
C GLN A 83 -16.27 -24.92 10.94
N PRO A 84 -15.46 -24.59 9.92
CA PRO A 84 -14.16 -25.19 9.74
C PRO A 84 -13.09 -24.63 10.68
N GLU A 85 -12.14 -25.47 11.08
CA GLU A 85 -10.83 -25.00 11.55
C GLU A 85 -10.00 -24.55 10.34
N ILE A 86 -9.71 -23.24 10.23
CA ILE A 86 -9.02 -22.67 9.08
C ILE A 86 -7.51 -22.63 9.30
N ARG A 87 -6.76 -23.20 8.36
CA ARG A 87 -5.30 -23.15 8.30
C ARG A 87 -4.84 -22.40 7.06
N ARG A 88 -3.70 -21.72 7.19
CA ARG A 88 -3.07 -20.98 6.09
C ARG A 88 -1.74 -21.64 5.76
N GLU A 89 -1.60 -22.04 4.50
CA GLU A 89 -0.36 -22.62 3.95
C GLU A 89 0.06 -21.76 2.75
N GLY A 90 1.07 -20.91 2.96
CA GLY A 90 1.51 -19.93 1.96
C GLY A 90 0.40 -18.95 1.55
N LEU A 91 -0.07 -19.10 0.31
CA LEU A 91 -1.14 -18.31 -0.31
C LEU A 91 -2.51 -19.02 -0.30
N ARG A 92 -2.62 -20.24 0.25
CA ARG A 92 -3.85 -21.00 0.31
C ARG A 92 -4.46 -21.01 1.71
N LEU A 93 -5.78 -21.13 1.76
CA LEU A 93 -6.55 -21.38 2.98
C LEU A 93 -7.22 -22.75 2.86
N THR A 94 -7.12 -23.56 3.91
CA THR A 94 -7.72 -24.89 3.97
C THR A 94 -8.60 -24.95 5.21
N GLY A 95 -9.86 -25.32 5.04
CA GLY A 95 -10.80 -25.59 6.12
C GLY A 95 -10.81 -27.07 6.48
N THR A 96 -10.87 -27.37 7.77
CA THR A 96 -11.07 -28.74 8.27
C THR A 96 -12.37 -28.80 9.07
N TRP A 97 -13.35 -29.56 8.60
CA TRP A 97 -14.60 -29.81 9.30
C TRP A 97 -14.46 -31.09 10.11
N LYS A 98 -14.71 -31.01 11.42
CA LYS A 98 -14.66 -32.16 12.32
C LYS A 98 -16.11 -32.62 12.58
N PRO A 99 -16.39 -33.93 12.52
CA PRO A 99 -17.71 -34.45 12.91
C PRO A 99 -17.96 -34.18 14.39
N GLN A 100 -19.23 -33.99 14.74
CA GLN A 100 -19.66 -33.70 16.10
C GLN A 100 -19.52 -34.96 16.97
N LYS A 101 -18.92 -34.81 18.16
CA LYS A 101 -18.86 -35.90 19.15
C LYS A 101 -20.25 -36.09 19.73
N GLY A 102 -20.91 -37.23 19.45
CA GLY A 102 -22.20 -37.59 20.02
C GLY A 102 -23.23 -38.16 19.05
N ASP A 103 -22.98 -38.10 17.73
CA ASP A 103 -23.81 -38.82 16.74
C ASP A 103 -23.22 -40.22 16.54
N GLU A 104 -23.90 -41.26 17.03
CA GLU A 104 -23.51 -42.67 16.90
C GLU A 104 -23.36 -43.11 15.42
N GLU A 105 -24.00 -42.41 14.47
CA GLU A 105 -23.84 -42.63 13.02
C GLU A 105 -22.56 -42.01 12.42
N ASN A 106 -21.93 -41.06 13.10
CA ASN A 106 -20.73 -40.35 12.62
C ASN A 106 -19.44 -40.72 13.40
N GLU A 107 -19.53 -41.64 14.36
CA GLU A 107 -18.37 -42.18 15.08
C GLU A 107 -17.45 -42.95 14.11
N GLY A 108 -16.47 -42.25 13.54
CA GLY A 108 -15.46 -42.84 12.65
C GLY A 108 -15.20 -42.06 11.36
N GLN A 109 -16.00 -41.03 11.04
CA GLN A 109 -15.73 -40.21 9.87
C GLN A 109 -14.45 -39.39 10.05
N GLN A 110 -13.54 -39.49 9.09
CA GLN A 110 -12.33 -38.69 9.07
C GLN A 110 -12.69 -37.21 8.88
N PRO A 111 -11.94 -36.29 9.51
CA PRO A 111 -12.19 -34.86 9.34
C PRO A 111 -12.03 -34.45 7.88
N GLU A 112 -13.07 -33.81 7.33
CA GLU A 112 -13.09 -33.41 5.94
C GLU A 112 -12.22 -32.16 5.74
N LYS A 113 -11.22 -32.26 4.85
CA LYS A 113 -10.33 -31.15 4.51
C LYS A 113 -10.68 -30.63 3.12
N LYS A 114 -11.13 -29.38 3.04
CA LYS A 114 -11.44 -28.70 1.76
C LYS A 114 -10.68 -27.38 1.64
N PRO A 115 -10.14 -27.06 0.44
CA PRO A 115 -9.58 -25.74 0.20
C PRO A 115 -10.69 -24.68 0.20
N ILE A 116 -10.44 -23.54 0.84
CA ILE A 116 -11.32 -22.37 0.77
C ILE A 116 -10.86 -21.52 -0.40
N THR A 117 -11.61 -21.57 -1.50
CA THR A 117 -11.28 -20.79 -2.71
C THR A 117 -11.57 -19.30 -2.49
N PRO A 118 -10.90 -18.40 -3.24
CA PRO A 118 -11.21 -16.97 -3.20
C PRO A 118 -12.68 -16.68 -3.52
N GLN A 119 -13.28 -17.44 -4.44
CA GLN A 119 -14.69 -17.31 -4.81
C GLN A 119 -15.62 -17.69 -3.66
N MET A 120 -15.33 -18.77 -2.92
CA MET A 120 -16.09 -19.13 -1.72
C MET A 120 -16.02 -18.03 -0.66
N ALA A 121 -14.82 -17.53 -0.36
CA ALA A 121 -14.64 -16.45 0.60
C ALA A 121 -15.38 -15.17 0.17
N LEU A 122 -15.40 -14.86 -1.13
CA LEU A 122 -16.12 -13.71 -1.68
C LEU A 122 -17.63 -13.85 -1.49
N SER A 123 -18.18 -15.02 -1.81
CA SER A 123 -19.59 -15.32 -1.59
C SER A 123 -19.94 -15.19 -0.11
N ILE A 124 -19.16 -15.77 0.80
CA ILE A 124 -19.39 -15.66 2.25
C ILE A 124 -19.41 -14.18 2.68
N PHE A 125 -18.42 -13.39 2.26
CA PHE A 125 -18.31 -11.99 2.65
C PHE A 125 -19.46 -11.12 2.12
N ARG A 126 -20.04 -11.47 0.98
CA ARG A 126 -21.23 -10.78 0.45
C ARG A 126 -22.50 -11.04 1.25
N HIS A 127 -22.60 -12.17 1.96
CA HIS A 127 -23.76 -12.49 2.80
C HIS A 127 -23.75 -11.76 4.15
N ILE A 128 -22.63 -11.14 4.54
CA ILE A 128 -22.52 -10.42 5.81
C ILE A 128 -23.40 -9.16 5.74
N SER A 129 -24.29 -9.00 6.70
CA SER A 129 -25.13 -7.80 6.81
C SER A 129 -24.33 -6.58 7.28
N ILE A 130 -24.85 -5.38 6.99
CA ILE A 130 -24.20 -4.11 7.35
C ILE A 130 -24.05 -3.98 8.88
N ASP A 131 -25.02 -4.46 9.64
CA ASP A 131 -25.01 -4.40 11.10
C ASP A 131 -23.91 -5.30 11.68
N GLU A 132 -23.72 -6.50 11.13
CA GLU A 132 -22.65 -7.42 11.53
C GLU A 132 -21.26 -6.84 11.19
N ILE A 133 -21.11 -6.18 10.03
CA ILE A 133 -19.88 -5.46 9.66
C ILE A 133 -19.54 -4.38 10.71
N ARG A 134 -20.54 -3.59 11.13
CA ARG A 134 -20.37 -2.55 12.14
C ARG A 134 -20.07 -3.12 13.54
N ARG A 135 -20.75 -4.20 13.94
CA ARG A 135 -20.53 -4.91 15.21
C ARG A 135 -19.09 -5.45 15.31
N MET A 136 -18.55 -6.00 14.23
CA MET A 136 -17.14 -6.44 14.17
C MET A 136 -16.12 -5.31 14.21
N GLY A 137 -16.53 -4.04 14.04
CA GLY A 137 -15.60 -2.90 13.97
C GLY A 137 -15.00 -2.69 12.58
N LEU A 138 -15.70 -3.11 11.52
CA LEU A 138 -15.38 -2.76 10.14
C LEU A 138 -16.26 -1.62 9.64
N SER A 139 -15.84 -0.98 8.53
CA SER A 139 -16.58 0.13 7.91
C SER A 139 -17.26 -0.34 6.64
N ASN A 140 -18.57 -0.11 6.54
CA ASN A 140 -19.34 -0.41 5.35
C ASN A 140 -18.96 0.49 4.15
N ASP A 141 -18.58 1.74 4.41
CA ASP A 141 -18.42 2.72 3.34
C ASP A 141 -17.00 2.73 2.78
N TYR A 142 -16.01 2.38 3.62
CA TYR A 142 -14.59 2.47 3.25
C TYR A 142 -13.84 1.14 3.24
N ALA A 143 -14.36 0.10 3.90
CA ALA A 143 -13.59 -1.14 4.13
C ALA A 143 -14.49 -2.38 4.24
N ARG A 144 -15.33 -2.63 3.22
CA ARG A 144 -16.16 -3.84 3.21
C ARG A 144 -15.30 -5.12 3.13
N PRO A 145 -15.67 -6.21 3.83
CA PRO A 145 -14.92 -7.46 3.83
C PRO A 145 -14.65 -8.03 2.44
N GLU A 146 -15.62 -7.97 1.54
CA GLU A 146 -15.52 -8.51 0.19
C GLU A 146 -14.46 -7.80 -0.67
N TRP A 147 -14.15 -6.53 -0.38
CA TRP A 147 -13.11 -5.76 -1.11
C TRP A 147 -11.69 -6.22 -0.78
N MET A 148 -11.51 -7.07 0.24
CA MET A 148 -10.21 -7.69 0.50
C MET A 148 -9.82 -8.74 -0.55
N ILE A 149 -10.81 -9.22 -1.33
CA ILE A 149 -10.63 -10.17 -2.44
C ILE A 149 -10.62 -9.37 -3.73
N ILE A 150 -9.54 -9.47 -4.49
CA ILE A 150 -9.33 -8.67 -5.70
C ILE A 150 -10.05 -9.35 -6.86
N THR A 151 -11.12 -8.72 -7.35
CA THR A 151 -11.82 -9.11 -8.59
C THR A 151 -11.39 -8.24 -9.76
N VAL A 152 -11.12 -6.96 -9.51
CA VAL A 152 -10.61 -5.99 -10.48
C VAL A 152 -9.30 -5.43 -9.96
N LEU A 153 -8.20 -5.70 -10.67
CA LEU A 153 -6.87 -5.20 -10.31
C LEU A 153 -6.61 -3.86 -11.03
N PRO A 154 -6.42 -2.73 -10.29
CA PRO A 154 -6.11 -1.46 -10.92
C PRO A 154 -4.70 -1.44 -11.50
N VAL A 155 -4.56 -0.96 -12.74
CA VAL A 155 -3.27 -0.82 -13.41
C VAL A 155 -2.74 0.61 -13.20
N PRO A 156 -1.57 0.79 -12.57
CA PRO A 156 -1.02 2.12 -12.35
C PRO A 156 -0.58 2.78 -13.67
N PRO A 157 -0.65 4.12 -13.78
CA PRO A 157 -0.28 4.84 -14.99
C PRO A 157 1.25 4.89 -15.17
N PRO A 158 1.76 5.22 -16.39
CA PRO A 158 3.19 5.26 -16.70
C PRO A 158 4.09 6.05 -15.72
N PRO A 159 3.67 7.18 -15.12
CA PRO A 159 4.50 7.89 -14.14
C PRO A 159 4.87 7.07 -12.90
N VAL A 160 4.07 6.05 -12.54
CA VAL A 160 4.34 5.13 -11.43
C VAL A 160 5.25 3.97 -11.85
N ARG A 161 5.25 3.65 -13.16
CA ARG A 161 5.99 2.56 -13.80
C ARG A 161 6.79 3.08 -15.02
N PRO A 162 7.80 3.94 -14.80
CA PRO A 162 8.48 4.65 -15.88
C PRO A 162 9.26 3.70 -16.78
N SER A 163 9.11 3.84 -18.09
CA SER A 163 9.95 3.17 -19.08
C SER A 163 11.23 3.95 -19.31
N ILE A 164 12.37 3.26 -19.43
CA ILE A 164 13.65 3.85 -19.78
C ILE A 164 13.96 3.46 -21.23
N SER A 165 14.09 4.44 -22.11
CA SER A 165 14.60 4.22 -23.47
C SER A 165 16.09 4.52 -23.52
N VAL A 166 16.89 3.57 -24.03
CA VAL A 166 18.27 3.85 -24.41
C VAL A 166 18.25 4.62 -25.74
N ASP A 167 19.09 5.64 -25.88
CA ASP A 167 19.27 6.45 -27.11
C ASP A 167 18.01 7.13 -27.68
N GLY A 168 17.33 7.92 -26.85
CA GLY A 168 16.32 8.88 -27.35
C GLY A 168 15.09 8.27 -28.05
N GLY A 169 14.84 6.97 -27.88
CA GLY A 169 13.65 6.28 -28.38
C GLY A 169 13.86 5.31 -29.54
N GLN A 170 15.07 5.26 -30.11
CA GLN A 170 15.43 4.31 -31.18
C GLN A 170 16.12 3.03 -30.66
N GLY A 171 16.65 3.07 -29.44
CA GLY A 171 17.27 1.90 -28.79
C GLY A 171 16.28 0.98 -28.06
N PRO A 172 16.76 -0.16 -27.54
CA PRO A 172 15.96 -1.09 -26.77
C PRO A 172 15.34 -0.41 -25.55
N ARG A 173 14.05 -0.67 -25.32
CA ARG A 173 13.29 -0.12 -24.19
C ARG A 173 13.42 -1.04 -22.97
N GLY A 174 13.94 -0.49 -21.88
CA GLY A 174 13.91 -1.09 -20.56
C GLY A 174 12.63 -0.70 -19.84
N GLU A 175 11.66 -1.62 -19.77
CA GLU A 175 10.42 -1.38 -19.05
C GLU A 175 10.61 -1.54 -17.53
N ASP A 176 9.74 -0.89 -16.75
CA ASP A 176 9.76 -1.02 -15.29
C ASP A 176 9.38 -2.45 -14.84
N ASP A 177 9.93 -2.88 -13.70
CA ASP A 177 9.64 -4.17 -13.05
C ASP A 177 8.13 -4.44 -12.87
N LEU A 178 7.34 -3.40 -12.56
CA LEU A 178 5.89 -3.52 -12.42
C LEU A 178 5.23 -3.81 -13.78
N THR A 179 5.71 -3.21 -14.87
CA THR A 179 5.20 -3.45 -16.22
C THR A 179 5.42 -4.90 -16.64
N TYR A 180 6.62 -5.45 -16.40
CA TYR A 180 6.90 -6.86 -16.67
C TYR A 180 5.95 -7.79 -15.90
N LYS A 181 5.76 -7.51 -14.61
CA LYS A 181 4.92 -8.34 -13.76
C LYS A 181 3.43 -8.25 -14.13
N LEU A 182 2.95 -7.08 -14.54
CA LEU A 182 1.60 -6.91 -15.07
C LEU A 182 1.40 -7.74 -16.35
N GLY A 183 2.42 -7.81 -17.22
CA GLY A 183 2.39 -8.69 -18.40
C GLY A 183 2.24 -10.18 -18.02
N ASP A 184 2.95 -10.64 -16.99
CA ASP A 184 2.80 -12.00 -16.47
C ASP A 184 1.40 -12.26 -15.89
N ILE A 185 0.84 -11.31 -15.16
CA ILE A 185 -0.52 -11.40 -14.60
C ILE A 185 -1.55 -11.53 -15.72
N ILE A 186 -1.46 -10.71 -16.77
CA ILE A 186 -2.39 -10.76 -17.91
C ILE A 186 -2.29 -12.11 -18.63
N ARG A 187 -1.07 -12.61 -18.86
CA ARG A 187 -0.87 -13.93 -19.47
C ARG A 187 -1.45 -15.07 -18.64
N ALA A 188 -1.18 -15.08 -17.33
CA ALA A 188 -1.73 -16.10 -16.44
C ALA A 188 -3.26 -16.04 -16.38
N ASN A 189 -3.84 -14.83 -16.34
CA ASN A 189 -5.29 -14.65 -16.36
C ASN A 189 -5.93 -15.12 -17.68
N GLY A 190 -5.27 -14.86 -18.82
CA GLY A 190 -5.70 -15.37 -20.12
C GLY A 190 -5.70 -16.90 -20.19
N ASN A 191 -4.69 -17.55 -19.60
CA ASN A 191 -4.61 -19.01 -19.53
C ASN A 191 -5.73 -19.61 -18.66
N VAL A 192 -6.00 -19.04 -17.48
CA VAL A 192 -7.11 -19.48 -16.61
C VAL A 192 -8.43 -19.40 -17.38
N ARG A 193 -8.73 -18.23 -17.97
CA ARG A 193 -9.97 -18.01 -18.73
C ARG A 193 -10.11 -19.00 -19.89
N ARG A 194 -9.01 -19.30 -20.58
CA ARG A 194 -8.98 -20.27 -21.67
C ARG A 194 -9.30 -21.68 -21.18
N CYS A 195 -8.63 -22.14 -20.12
CA CYS A 195 -8.88 -23.45 -19.52
C CYS A 195 -10.31 -23.62 -19.04
N GLU A 196 -10.91 -22.58 -18.44
CA GLU A 196 -12.33 -22.58 -18.04
C GLU A 196 -13.27 -22.69 -19.25
N THR A 197 -12.99 -21.93 -20.32
CA THR A 197 -13.84 -21.92 -21.54
C THR A 197 -13.77 -23.24 -22.31
N GLU A 198 -12.58 -23.85 -22.35
CA GLU A 198 -12.34 -25.13 -23.04
C GLU A 198 -12.82 -26.35 -22.21
N GLY A 199 -13.29 -26.14 -20.98
CA GLY A 199 -13.73 -27.25 -20.10
C GLY A 199 -12.58 -28.14 -19.64
N SER A 200 -11.40 -27.56 -19.45
CA SER A 200 -10.21 -28.31 -18.99
C SER A 200 -10.45 -28.98 -17.64
N PRO A 201 -9.77 -30.09 -17.33
CA PRO A 201 -9.89 -30.76 -16.04
C PRO A 201 -9.63 -29.81 -14.85
N ALA A 202 -10.42 -29.96 -13.78
CA ALA A 202 -10.39 -29.05 -12.62
C ALA A 202 -9.00 -28.93 -11.95
N HIS A 203 -8.19 -29.99 -11.96
CA HIS A 203 -6.83 -29.93 -11.42
C HIS A 203 -5.92 -28.98 -12.21
N VAL A 204 -6.05 -28.93 -13.54
CA VAL A 204 -5.30 -28.03 -14.41
C VAL A 204 -5.72 -26.58 -14.20
N VAL A 205 -7.04 -26.33 -14.11
CA VAL A 205 -7.57 -24.99 -13.81
C VAL A 205 -7.01 -24.49 -12.47
N ASN A 206 -7.05 -25.34 -11.44
CA ASN A 206 -6.51 -25.02 -10.12
C ASN A 206 -5.01 -24.67 -10.14
N GLU A 207 -4.20 -25.32 -10.98
CA GLU A 207 -2.78 -24.98 -11.12
C GLU A 207 -2.58 -23.59 -11.75
N PHE A 208 -3.32 -23.26 -12.80
CA PHE A 208 -3.26 -21.94 -13.41
C PHE A 208 -3.80 -20.83 -12.50
N GLU A 209 -4.86 -21.10 -11.73
CA GLU A 209 -5.38 -20.18 -10.71
C GLU A 209 -4.32 -19.88 -9.64
N GLN A 210 -3.59 -20.90 -9.19
CA GLN A 210 -2.52 -20.71 -8.20
C GLN A 210 -1.36 -19.90 -8.77
N LEU A 211 -1.02 -20.10 -10.04
CA LEU A 211 0.00 -19.31 -10.72
C LEU A 211 -0.43 -17.83 -10.83
N LEU A 212 -1.70 -17.57 -11.18
CA LEU A 212 -2.26 -16.22 -11.19
C LEU A 212 -2.20 -15.58 -9.80
N GLN A 213 -2.63 -16.31 -8.77
CA GLN A 213 -2.56 -15.86 -7.38
C GLN A 213 -1.13 -15.54 -6.94
N PHE A 214 -0.15 -16.36 -7.33
CA PHE A 214 1.26 -16.11 -7.07
C PHE A 214 1.76 -14.83 -7.75
N HIS A 215 1.40 -14.60 -9.01
CA HIS A 215 1.81 -13.38 -9.72
C HIS A 215 1.18 -12.11 -9.14
N VAL A 216 -0.10 -12.13 -8.78
CA VAL A 216 -0.77 -11.00 -8.11
C VAL A 216 -0.17 -10.75 -6.72
N ALA A 217 0.13 -11.81 -5.95
CA ALA A 217 0.75 -11.68 -4.64
C ALA A 217 2.16 -11.05 -4.73
N THR A 218 3.02 -11.59 -5.61
CA THR A 218 4.41 -11.13 -5.78
C THR A 218 4.53 -9.74 -6.41
N TYR A 219 3.51 -9.29 -7.16
CA TYR A 219 3.40 -7.92 -7.63
C TYR A 219 3.28 -6.91 -6.47
N MET A 220 2.45 -7.24 -5.48
CA MET A 220 2.25 -6.39 -4.29
C MET A 220 3.40 -6.52 -3.29
N ASP A 221 3.86 -7.75 -3.05
CA ASP A 221 4.88 -8.10 -2.07
C ASP A 221 5.67 -9.32 -2.55
N ASN A 222 6.94 -9.13 -2.92
CA ASN A 222 7.79 -10.23 -3.40
C ASN A 222 8.54 -10.95 -2.28
N ASP A 223 8.49 -10.45 -1.05
CA ASP A 223 9.22 -10.99 0.10
C ASP A 223 8.28 -11.78 1.04
N ILE A 224 7.40 -12.59 0.44
CA ILE A 224 6.43 -13.40 1.18
C ILE A 224 7.14 -14.63 1.74
N ALA A 225 7.11 -14.80 3.07
CA ALA A 225 7.71 -15.94 3.74
C ALA A 225 7.13 -17.28 3.24
N GLY A 226 8.01 -18.24 2.96
CA GLY A 226 7.63 -19.58 2.50
C GLY A 226 7.11 -19.64 1.05
N GLN A 227 7.34 -18.58 0.25
CA GLN A 227 7.05 -18.58 -1.18
C GLN A 227 8.33 -18.26 -1.97
N PRO A 228 8.51 -18.83 -3.17
CA PRO A 228 9.64 -18.49 -4.02
C PRO A 228 9.54 -17.01 -4.47
N GLN A 229 10.69 -16.33 -4.56
CA GLN A 229 10.72 -14.97 -5.06
C GLN A 229 10.51 -14.95 -6.57
N ALA A 230 9.73 -13.99 -7.06
CA ALA A 230 9.64 -13.73 -8.49
C ALA A 230 10.93 -13.06 -8.97
N LEU A 231 11.60 -13.70 -9.92
CA LEU A 231 12.85 -13.24 -10.52
C LEU A 231 12.57 -12.68 -11.93
N GLN A 232 13.34 -11.66 -12.30
CA GLN A 232 13.42 -11.19 -13.68
C GLN A 232 14.23 -12.20 -14.52
N LYS A 233 14.21 -12.07 -15.85
CA LYS A 233 15.02 -12.89 -16.77
C LYS A 233 16.52 -12.89 -16.44
N SER A 234 17.01 -11.82 -15.80
CA SER A 234 18.40 -11.68 -15.35
C SER A 234 18.71 -12.36 -14.01
N GLY A 235 17.74 -13.03 -13.38
CA GLY A 235 17.88 -13.62 -12.04
C GLY A 235 17.75 -12.61 -10.89
N ARG A 236 17.63 -11.31 -11.16
CA ARG A 236 17.38 -10.28 -10.14
C ARG A 236 15.94 -10.38 -9.61
N PRO A 237 15.70 -10.29 -8.29
CA PRO A 237 14.34 -10.20 -7.75
C PRO A 237 13.58 -8.97 -8.27
N VAL A 238 12.33 -9.17 -8.66
CA VAL A 238 11.45 -8.10 -9.14
C VAL A 238 11.10 -7.16 -7.98
N LYS A 239 11.24 -5.83 -8.20
CA LYS A 239 10.88 -4.82 -7.18
C LYS A 239 9.36 -4.63 -7.10
N SER A 240 8.74 -5.27 -6.10
CA SER A 240 7.32 -5.13 -5.75
C SER A 240 6.94 -3.73 -5.25
N ILE A 241 5.63 -3.44 -5.21
CA ILE A 241 5.10 -2.16 -4.69
C ILE A 241 5.50 -1.95 -3.23
N ARG A 242 5.37 -2.97 -2.37
CA ARG A 242 5.76 -2.88 -0.96
C ARG A 242 7.25 -2.58 -0.80
N ALA A 243 8.11 -3.20 -1.62
CA ALA A 243 9.55 -2.94 -1.60
C ALA A 243 9.90 -1.49 -2.01
N ARG A 244 9.11 -0.86 -2.90
CA ARG A 244 9.28 0.57 -3.25
C ARG A 244 8.91 1.51 -2.10
N LEU A 245 7.96 1.12 -1.25
CA LEU A 245 7.48 1.95 -0.14
C LEU A 245 8.34 1.82 1.12
N LYS A 246 8.79 0.60 1.43
CA LYS A 246 9.56 0.28 2.64
C LYS A 246 11.08 0.37 2.39
N GLY A 247 11.84 0.35 3.48
CA GLY A 247 13.30 0.35 3.45
C GLY A 247 13.93 1.74 3.58
N LYS A 248 15.27 1.77 3.66
CA LYS A 248 16.04 3.01 3.81
C LYS A 248 15.92 3.91 2.59
N GLU A 249 16.00 3.31 1.40
CA GLU A 249 15.84 3.98 0.11
C GLU A 249 14.39 3.94 -0.42
N GLY A 250 13.45 3.45 0.39
CA GLY A 250 12.03 3.42 0.02
C GLY A 250 11.42 4.82 0.03
N ARG A 251 10.28 4.99 -0.65
CA ARG A 251 9.62 6.29 -0.83
C ARG A 251 9.34 7.02 0.49
N LEU A 252 8.92 6.31 1.53
CA LEU A 252 8.55 6.94 2.81
C LEU A 252 9.75 7.63 3.46
N ARG A 253 10.88 6.93 3.58
CA ARG A 253 12.07 7.47 4.24
C ARG A 253 12.95 8.29 3.29
N GLY A 254 13.19 7.79 2.09
CA GLY A 254 14.14 8.36 1.13
C GLY A 254 13.58 9.45 0.21
N ASN A 255 12.25 9.66 0.16
CA ASN A 255 11.67 10.72 -0.67
C ASN A 255 10.75 11.66 0.10
N LEU A 256 10.06 11.18 1.14
CA LEU A 256 9.16 12.01 1.95
C LEU A 256 9.85 12.58 3.21
N MET A 257 10.61 11.76 3.95
CA MET A 257 11.29 12.24 5.17
C MET A 257 12.63 12.94 4.90
N GLY A 258 13.42 12.43 3.94
CA GLY A 258 14.69 13.03 3.56
C GLY A 258 14.76 13.11 2.05
N LYS A 259 14.64 14.32 1.49
CA LYS A 259 14.73 14.55 0.06
C LYS A 259 16.06 15.21 -0.27
N ARG A 260 16.58 14.95 -1.47
CA ARG A 260 17.66 15.78 -2.01
C ARG A 260 17.08 17.18 -2.24
N VAL A 261 17.84 18.18 -1.82
CA VAL A 261 17.47 19.59 -1.93
C VAL A 261 18.44 20.29 -2.88
N ASP A 262 17.91 21.16 -3.70
CA ASP A 262 18.69 22.08 -4.52
C ASP A 262 19.24 23.22 -3.64
N PHE A 263 20.12 24.06 -4.20
CA PHE A 263 20.74 25.20 -3.49
C PHE A 263 21.51 24.82 -2.21
N SER A 264 22.20 23.67 -2.24
CA SER A 264 23.07 23.23 -1.15
C SER A 264 24.45 22.84 -1.68
N ALA A 265 25.47 23.02 -0.85
CA ALA A 265 26.85 22.63 -1.15
C ALA A 265 27.47 21.96 0.08
N ARG A 266 28.50 21.13 -0.15
CA ARG A 266 29.24 20.44 0.92
C ARG A 266 30.73 20.48 0.58
N THR A 267 31.53 20.85 1.57
CA THR A 267 33.00 20.83 1.52
C THR A 267 33.57 20.47 2.89
N VAL A 268 34.88 20.21 2.94
CA VAL A 268 35.63 19.99 4.19
C VAL A 268 35.75 21.30 4.96
N ILE A 269 35.66 21.24 6.30
CA ILE A 269 35.80 22.39 7.20
C ILE A 269 37.26 22.60 7.61
N THR A 270 37.64 23.86 7.79
CA THR A 270 38.94 24.29 8.35
C THR A 270 38.67 25.45 9.31
N GLY A 271 39.37 25.50 10.44
CA GLY A 271 39.22 26.61 11.40
C GLY A 271 39.99 27.85 10.96
N ASP A 272 39.36 29.02 11.09
CA ASP A 272 39.99 30.34 10.87
C ASP A 272 39.72 31.22 12.11
N PRO A 273 40.76 31.67 12.84
CA PRO A 273 40.59 32.50 14.03
C PRO A 273 40.18 33.95 13.73
N ASN A 274 40.20 34.38 12.47
CA ASN A 274 39.86 35.75 12.08
C ASN A 274 38.37 35.95 11.76
N LEU A 275 37.57 34.88 11.78
CA LEU A 275 36.13 34.96 11.52
C LEU A 275 35.35 35.16 12.81
N SER A 276 34.25 35.92 12.71
CA SER A 276 33.30 36.10 13.80
C SER A 276 32.51 34.81 14.08
N LEU A 277 31.87 34.72 15.25
CA LEU A 277 31.15 33.50 15.67
C LEU A 277 29.98 33.14 14.73
N ASP A 278 29.36 34.14 14.11
CA ASP A 278 28.23 34.05 13.21
C ASP A 278 28.63 34.00 11.71
N GLU A 279 29.93 34.06 11.41
CA GLU A 279 30.45 34.04 10.05
C GLU A 279 30.86 32.64 9.59
N VAL A 280 30.75 32.39 8.28
CA VAL A 280 31.26 31.18 7.64
C VAL A 280 32.01 31.52 6.36
N GLY A 281 33.25 31.07 6.27
CA GLY A 281 34.05 31.24 5.06
C GLY A 281 33.52 30.38 3.91
N VAL A 282 32.97 31.02 2.87
CA VAL A 282 32.47 30.32 1.68
C VAL A 282 33.48 30.43 0.53
N PRO A 283 33.99 29.31 -0.02
CA PRO A 283 34.87 29.35 -1.18
C PRO A 283 34.20 30.03 -2.39
N ARG A 284 34.95 30.90 -3.09
CA ARG A 284 34.45 31.61 -4.30
C ARG A 284 33.87 30.68 -5.37
N HIS A 285 34.36 29.44 -5.46
CA HIS A 285 33.80 28.44 -6.37
C HIS A 285 32.35 28.04 -6.00
N ILE A 286 32.07 27.86 -4.70
CA ILE A 286 30.73 27.57 -4.19
C ILE A 286 29.85 28.83 -4.28
N ALA A 287 30.38 30.01 -3.94
CA ALA A 287 29.65 31.26 -4.02
C ALA A 287 29.21 31.62 -5.44
N ARG A 288 30.03 31.32 -6.45
CA ARG A 288 29.66 31.42 -7.88
C ARG A 288 28.68 30.35 -8.33
N THR A 289 28.45 29.31 -7.54
CA THR A 289 27.55 28.22 -7.90
C THR A 289 26.16 28.40 -7.30
N LEU A 290 26.09 28.74 -6.02
CA LEU A 290 24.84 28.99 -5.30
C LEU A 290 24.27 30.34 -5.70
N THR A 291 22.95 30.39 -5.89
CA THR A 291 22.24 31.60 -6.25
C THR A 291 21.12 31.92 -5.29
N TYR A 292 20.84 33.21 -5.15
CA TYR A 292 19.69 33.72 -4.41
C TYR A 292 18.80 34.53 -5.38
N PRO A 293 17.50 34.20 -5.50
CA PRO A 293 16.59 34.94 -6.36
C PRO A 293 16.18 36.27 -5.70
N GLU A 294 16.80 37.36 -6.10
CA GLU A 294 16.47 38.70 -5.63
C GLU A 294 15.48 39.39 -6.59
N THR A 295 14.41 39.98 -6.06
CA THR A 295 13.43 40.71 -6.87
C THR A 295 13.93 42.13 -7.14
N VAL A 296 13.84 42.58 -8.38
CA VAL A 296 14.26 43.92 -8.81
C VAL A 296 13.28 44.95 -8.26
N THR A 297 13.81 45.85 -7.44
CA THR A 297 13.12 46.98 -6.82
C THR A 297 13.84 48.29 -7.18
N PRO A 298 13.22 49.46 -6.96
CA PRO A 298 13.88 50.75 -7.19
C PRO A 298 15.19 50.92 -6.42
N TYR A 299 15.34 50.26 -5.26
CA TYR A 299 16.51 50.38 -4.40
C TYR A 299 17.71 49.55 -4.86
N ASN A 300 17.48 48.37 -5.43
CA ASN A 300 18.55 47.42 -5.79
C ASN A 300 18.83 47.35 -7.30
N ILE A 301 18.04 48.03 -8.14
CA ILE A 301 18.16 47.93 -9.62
C ILE A 301 19.56 48.23 -10.13
N GLN A 302 20.23 49.25 -9.60
CA GLN A 302 21.60 49.62 -10.01
C GLN A 302 22.61 48.52 -9.64
N LYS A 303 22.50 47.99 -8.41
CA LYS A 303 23.34 46.89 -7.91
C LYS A 303 23.13 45.63 -8.76
N LEU A 304 21.88 45.23 -8.98
CA LEU A 304 21.54 44.03 -9.77
C LEU A 304 21.98 44.17 -11.22
N HIS A 305 21.87 45.36 -11.82
CA HIS A 305 22.34 45.62 -13.18
C HIS A 305 23.87 45.42 -13.28
N GLN A 306 24.63 45.84 -12.27
CA GLN A 306 26.08 45.59 -12.22
C GLN A 306 26.40 44.09 -12.08
N LEU A 307 25.67 43.35 -11.24
CA LEU A 307 25.87 41.90 -11.09
C LEU A 307 25.58 41.13 -12.39
N VAL A 308 24.55 41.54 -13.13
CA VAL A 308 24.22 40.97 -14.45
C VAL A 308 25.31 41.30 -15.47
N LYS A 309 25.85 42.53 -15.43
CA LYS A 309 26.97 42.95 -16.29
C LYS A 309 28.26 42.16 -16.01
N ASN A 310 28.56 41.88 -14.74
CA ASN A 310 29.69 41.03 -14.34
C ASN A 310 29.51 39.56 -14.79
N GLY A 311 28.26 39.12 -14.92
CA GLY A 311 27.91 37.80 -15.43
C GLY A 311 28.19 36.65 -14.45
N PRO A 312 28.21 35.40 -14.95
CA PRO A 312 28.24 34.20 -14.10
C PRO A 312 29.63 33.72 -13.70
N ASN A 313 30.69 34.24 -14.31
CA ASN A 313 32.07 33.75 -14.09
C ASN A 313 32.81 34.52 -12.99
N ASP A 314 32.47 35.80 -12.82
CA ASP A 314 33.04 36.68 -11.83
C ASP A 314 32.16 36.77 -10.57
N HIS A 315 32.80 37.03 -9.44
CA HIS A 315 32.12 37.25 -8.16
C HIS A 315 32.49 38.64 -7.64
N PRO A 316 31.51 39.50 -7.29
CA PRO A 316 30.06 39.27 -7.28
C PRO A 316 29.42 39.31 -8.68
N GLY A 317 28.49 38.40 -8.97
CA GLY A 317 27.87 38.25 -10.29
C GLY A 317 26.48 37.60 -10.24
N ALA A 318 25.93 37.21 -11.39
CA ALA A 318 24.61 36.56 -11.49
C ALA A 318 24.58 35.48 -12.58
N LYS A 319 23.66 34.51 -12.44
CA LYS A 319 23.50 33.42 -13.41
C LYS A 319 22.30 33.55 -14.32
N TYR A 320 21.14 33.89 -13.73
CA TYR A 320 19.88 33.91 -14.47
C TYR A 320 19.12 35.20 -14.21
N VAL A 321 18.41 35.65 -15.24
CA VAL A 321 17.40 36.71 -15.13
C VAL A 321 16.06 36.09 -15.49
N ILE A 322 15.08 36.21 -14.59
CA ILE A 322 13.73 35.69 -14.75
C ILE A 322 12.80 36.87 -14.99
N ARG A 323 12.15 36.88 -16.15
CA ARG A 323 11.16 37.89 -16.51
C ARG A 323 9.85 37.66 -15.74
N ASP A 324 8.98 38.66 -15.76
CA ASP A 324 7.60 38.58 -15.28
C ASP A 324 6.79 37.45 -15.95
N THR A 325 7.08 37.16 -17.22
CA THR A 325 6.51 36.02 -17.97
C THR A 325 6.95 34.65 -17.45
N GLY A 326 7.94 34.59 -16.57
CA GLY A 326 8.55 33.34 -16.08
C GLY A 326 9.65 32.78 -16.99
N GLU A 327 9.95 33.46 -18.11
CA GLU A 327 11.07 33.11 -18.99
C GLU A 327 12.40 33.29 -18.25
N ARG A 328 13.24 32.24 -18.27
CA ARG A 328 14.56 32.24 -17.64
C ARG A 328 15.65 32.47 -18.69
N ILE A 329 16.35 33.59 -18.57
CA ILE A 329 17.49 33.93 -19.42
C ILE A 329 18.76 33.45 -18.73
N ASP A 330 19.50 32.54 -19.37
CA ASP A 330 20.83 32.11 -18.92
C ASP A 330 21.91 33.08 -19.41
N LEU A 331 22.59 33.74 -18.46
CA LEU A 331 23.63 34.72 -18.75
C LEU A 331 24.92 34.09 -19.32
N ARG A 332 25.10 32.76 -19.25
CA ARG A 332 26.26 32.07 -19.82
C ARG A 332 26.24 32.01 -21.34
N HIS A 333 25.05 31.82 -21.92
CA HIS A 333 24.87 31.58 -23.34
C HIS A 333 24.23 32.75 -24.08
N HIS A 334 23.79 33.78 -23.35
CA HIS A 334 23.15 34.94 -23.95
C HIS A 334 24.20 35.90 -24.56
N LYS A 335 24.19 36.03 -25.89
CA LYS A 335 25.15 36.86 -26.68
C LYS A 335 25.20 38.34 -26.25
N ARG A 336 24.14 38.84 -25.60
CA ARG A 336 24.01 40.23 -25.11
C ARG A 336 23.65 40.28 -23.63
N ALA A 337 24.31 39.47 -22.79
CA ALA A 337 24.05 39.45 -21.34
C ALA A 337 24.26 40.82 -20.66
N GLY A 338 25.25 41.61 -21.13
CA GLY A 338 25.58 42.92 -20.55
C GLY A 338 24.69 44.10 -20.98
N GLU A 339 23.76 43.91 -21.92
CA GLU A 339 22.83 44.95 -22.42
C GLU A 339 21.39 44.76 -21.88
N ILE A 340 21.18 43.82 -20.96
CA ILE A 340 19.86 43.51 -20.43
C ILE A 340 19.40 44.66 -19.52
N SER A 341 18.43 45.43 -20.00
CA SER A 341 17.74 46.44 -19.20
C SER A 341 16.77 45.75 -18.24
N LEU A 342 17.12 45.74 -16.95
CA LEU A 342 16.28 45.16 -15.90
C LEU A 342 15.03 46.02 -15.68
N GLN A 343 13.87 45.36 -15.54
CA GLN A 343 12.61 46.00 -15.18
C GLN A 343 12.23 45.68 -13.74
N TYR A 344 11.44 46.55 -13.12
CA TYR A 344 10.91 46.31 -11.78
C TYR A 344 10.00 45.08 -11.76
N GLY A 345 10.13 44.26 -10.72
CA GLY A 345 9.37 43.02 -10.56
C GLY A 345 10.01 41.78 -11.22
N TRP A 346 11.05 41.93 -12.04
CA TRP A 346 11.85 40.80 -12.51
C TRP A 346 12.65 40.19 -11.36
N LYS A 347 13.13 38.95 -11.52
CA LYS A 347 14.01 38.31 -10.52
C LYS A 347 15.38 38.05 -11.11
N VAL A 348 16.42 38.37 -10.35
CA VAL A 348 17.81 38.09 -10.71
C VAL A 348 18.35 37.04 -9.76
N GLU A 349 18.76 35.88 -10.28
CA GLU A 349 19.47 34.86 -9.51
C GLU A 349 20.94 35.25 -9.42
N ARG A 350 21.26 36.08 -8.41
CA ARG A 350 22.62 36.53 -8.12
C ARG A 350 23.41 35.47 -7.35
N HIS A 351 24.73 35.54 -7.43
CA HIS A 351 25.61 34.81 -6.52
C HIS A 351 25.32 35.22 -5.06
N ILE A 352 25.54 34.28 -4.13
CA ILE A 352 25.58 34.64 -2.71
C ILE A 352 26.74 35.63 -2.47
N VAL A 353 26.52 36.60 -1.60
CA VAL A 353 27.48 37.66 -1.26
C VAL A 353 27.68 37.72 0.25
N ASP A 354 28.66 38.49 0.70
CA ASP A 354 28.94 38.66 2.12
C ASP A 354 27.70 39.19 2.86
N GLY A 355 27.32 38.54 3.95
CA GLY A 355 26.16 38.88 4.79
C GLY A 355 24.84 38.19 4.44
N ASP A 356 24.79 37.34 3.40
CA ASP A 356 23.72 36.35 3.20
C ASP A 356 23.89 35.15 4.14
#